data_AF-A0A354WS91-F1
#
_entry.id   AF-A0A354WS91-F1
#
_cell.length_a   1.000
_cell.length_b   1.000
_cell.length_c   1.000
_cell.angle_alpha   90.00
_cell.angle_beta   90.00
_cell.angle_gamma   90.00
#
_symmetry.space_group_name_H-M   'P 1'
#
loop_
_entity.id
_entity.type
_entity.pdbx_description
1 polymer ?
#
loop_
_entity_poly.entity_id
_entity_poly.type
_entity_poly.pdbx_seq_one_letter_code
_entity_poly.pdbx_strand_id
1 'polypeptide(L)'
;MEKVLNVAQYIIDEYKKITGESIDEMKLHKLLYFSQREHLALTNEPLFEAPFEGWKYGPVCREVREVYTADGINDTTGPISDEAAYIVKNVIFTYGEYASWKLSKISHQEISWKNARVGLSAEQNGRKLLDLNDIREDAKKVRPYDHVWDMYYDEFEDEK
;
A
#
# COMPACT_ATOMS: atom_id res chain seq x y z
N MET A 1 7.43 -5.19 13.09
CA MET A 1 7.31 -4.24 11.98
C MET A 1 8.21 -4.72 10.84
N GLU A 2 7.71 -4.68 9.61
CA GLU A 2 8.37 -5.25 8.44
C GLU A 2 9.39 -4.29 7.81
N LYS A 3 10.32 -4.85 7.02
CA LYS A 3 11.14 -4.06 6.10
C LYS A 3 10.33 -3.75 4.84
N VAL A 4 10.31 -2.50 4.39
CA VAL A 4 9.51 -2.10 3.22
C VAL A 4 9.92 -2.85 1.95
N LEU A 5 11.20 -3.18 1.79
CA LEU A 5 11.70 -3.94 0.65
C LEU A 5 11.18 -5.39 0.65
N ASN A 6 11.03 -6.02 1.83
CA ASN A 6 10.44 -7.35 1.94
C ASN A 6 8.97 -7.32 1.54
N VAL A 7 8.22 -6.33 2.00
CA VAL A 7 6.80 -6.15 1.64
C VAL A 7 6.66 -5.86 0.14
N ALA A 8 7.50 -5.00 -0.42
CA ALA A 8 7.48 -4.69 -1.85
C ALA A 8 7.77 -5.94 -2.70
N GLN A 9 8.79 -6.73 -2.33
CA GLN A 9 9.08 -7.99 -3.01
C GLN A 9 7.93 -8.99 -2.89
N TYR A 10 7.33 -9.13 -1.70
CA TYR A 10 6.15 -9.97 -1.51
C TYR A 10 4.98 -9.55 -2.41
N ILE A 11 4.71 -8.25 -2.54
CA ILE A 11 3.65 -7.74 -3.43
C ILE A 11 3.94 -8.12 -4.89
N ILE A 12 5.18 -7.96 -5.36
CA ILE A 12 5.58 -8.31 -6.73
C ILE A 12 5.32 -9.81 -6.99
N ASP A 13 5.78 -10.67 -6.08
CA ASP A 13 5.69 -12.12 -6.23
C ASP A 13 4.24 -12.61 -6.14
N GLU A 14 3.49 -12.18 -5.13
CA GLU A 14 2.10 -12.63 -4.93
C GLU A 14 1.17 -12.05 -6.00
N TYR A 15 1.40 -10.81 -6.48
CA TYR A 15 0.65 -10.26 -7.62
C TYR A 15 0.86 -11.09 -8.88
N LYS A 16 2.10 -11.43 -9.21
CA LYS A 16 2.43 -12.26 -10.38
C LYS A 16 1.84 -13.65 -10.27
N LYS A 17 1.87 -14.23 -9.07
CA LYS A 17 1.26 -15.54 -8.78
C LYS A 17 -0.27 -15.53 -8.93
N ILE A 18 -0.94 -14.46 -8.53
CA ILE A 18 -2.40 -14.33 -8.63
C ILE A 18 -2.84 -14.03 -10.06
N THR A 19 -2.17 -13.11 -10.75
CA THR A 19 -2.63 -12.56 -12.03
C THR A 19 -1.94 -13.17 -13.26
N GLY A 20 -0.77 -13.78 -13.09
CA GLY A 20 0.10 -14.19 -14.18
C GLY A 20 0.88 -13.04 -14.84
N GLU A 21 0.72 -11.80 -14.36
CA GLU A 21 1.30 -10.60 -14.97
C GLU A 21 2.40 -9.98 -14.10
N SER A 22 3.36 -9.30 -14.74
CA SER A 22 4.30 -8.44 -14.02
C SER A 22 3.61 -7.16 -13.56
N ILE A 23 3.87 -6.75 -12.31
CA ILE A 23 3.38 -5.49 -11.77
C ILE A 23 4.18 -4.30 -12.33
N ASP A 24 3.53 -3.17 -12.58
CA ASP A 24 4.22 -1.92 -12.89
C ASP A 24 4.58 -1.12 -11.62
N GLU A 25 5.61 -0.27 -11.72
CA GLU A 25 6.12 0.53 -10.58
C GLU A 25 5.02 1.36 -9.90
N MET A 26 4.13 1.96 -10.70
CA MET A 26 3.07 2.82 -10.15
C MET A 26 2.06 1.98 -9.37
N LYS A 27 1.66 0.82 -9.90
CA LYS A 27 0.78 -0.13 -9.18
C LYS A 27 1.45 -0.62 -7.90
N LEU A 28 2.73 -0.99 -7.93
CA LEU A 28 3.47 -1.42 -6.75
C LEU A 28 3.41 -0.38 -5.62
N HIS A 29 3.71 0.88 -5.91
CA HIS A 29 3.65 1.93 -4.88
C HIS A 29 2.25 2.15 -4.32
N LYS A 30 1.20 1.92 -5.12
CA LYS A 30 -0.18 2.06 -4.65
C LYS A 30 -0.58 0.89 -3.77
N LEU A 31 -0.28 -0.34 -4.16
CA LEU A 31 -0.53 -1.52 -3.32
C LEU A 31 0.27 -1.45 -2.02
N LEU A 32 1.51 -0.96 -2.06
CA LEU A 32 2.33 -0.75 -0.87
C LEU A 32 1.72 0.29 0.08
N TYR A 33 1.21 1.41 -0.44
CA TYR A 33 0.51 2.42 0.35
C TYR A 33 -0.79 1.88 0.94
N PHE A 34 -1.61 1.17 0.16
CA PHE A 34 -2.84 0.57 0.66
C PHE A 34 -2.57 -0.52 1.70
N SER A 35 -1.48 -1.27 1.57
CA SER A 35 -1.04 -2.25 2.58
C SER A 35 -0.72 -1.57 3.91
N GLN A 36 0.00 -0.44 3.91
CA GLN A 36 0.24 0.34 5.13
C GLN A 36 -1.08 0.83 5.75
N ARG A 37 -1.99 1.37 4.93
CA ARG A 37 -3.28 1.91 5.38
C ARG A 37 -4.20 0.82 5.95
N GLU A 38 -4.28 -0.34 5.32
CA GLU A 38 -5.15 -1.44 5.78
C GLU A 38 -4.57 -2.17 6.98
N HIS A 39 -3.25 -2.33 7.05
CA HIS A 39 -2.60 -2.82 8.26
C HIS A 39 -2.88 -1.89 9.46
N LEU A 40 -2.82 -0.57 9.27
CA LEU A 40 -3.21 0.39 10.30
C LEU A 40 -4.69 0.28 10.68
N ALA A 41 -5.58 0.01 9.72
CA ALA A 41 -7.01 -0.14 9.99
C ALA A 41 -7.30 -1.38 10.86
N LEU A 42 -6.58 -2.48 10.61
CA LEU A 42 -6.81 -3.77 11.27
C LEU A 42 -6.07 -3.91 12.61
N THR A 43 -4.83 -3.45 12.67
CA THR A 43 -3.93 -3.72 13.80
C THR A 43 -3.67 -2.49 14.66
N ASN A 44 -4.06 -1.31 14.17
CA ASN A 44 -3.68 -0.02 14.74
C ASN A 44 -2.14 0.20 14.81
N GLU A 45 -1.35 -0.60 14.10
CA GLU A 45 0.10 -0.49 14.02
C GLU A 45 0.57 -0.30 12.56
N PRO A 46 1.67 0.42 12.31
CA PRO A 46 2.24 0.54 10.98
C PRO A 46 2.82 -0.80 10.50
N LEU A 47 2.66 -1.10 9.20
CA LEU A 47 3.25 -2.30 8.59
C LEU A 47 4.78 -2.18 8.49
N PHE A 48 5.27 -1.00 8.07
CA PHE A 48 6.69 -0.63 8.00
C PHE A 48 6.90 0.85 8.37
N GLU A 49 8.15 1.23 8.67
CA GLU A 49 8.54 2.61 9.04
C GLU A 49 8.82 3.52 7.83
N ALA A 50 9.17 2.93 6.69
CA ALA A 50 9.59 3.68 5.51
C ALA A 50 8.50 4.68 5.05
N PRO A 51 8.85 5.96 4.83
CA PRO A 51 7.86 6.97 4.51
C PRO A 51 7.46 6.96 3.03
N PHE A 52 6.33 7.60 2.76
CA PHE A 52 5.88 7.93 1.41
C PHE A 52 6.05 9.42 1.12
N GLU A 53 6.33 9.78 -0.13
CA GLU A 53 6.29 11.15 -0.64
C GLU A 53 5.00 11.41 -1.43
N GLY A 54 4.49 12.65 -1.35
CA GLY A 54 3.25 13.10 -2.04
C GLY A 54 3.43 13.40 -3.53
N TRP A 55 3.72 12.39 -4.36
CA TRP A 55 3.94 12.58 -5.80
C TRP A 55 2.64 12.86 -6.58
N LYS A 56 2.78 13.36 -7.81
CA LYS A 56 1.64 13.81 -8.63
C LYS A 56 0.65 12.70 -9.01
N TYR A 57 1.12 11.45 -9.05
CA TYR A 57 0.30 10.27 -9.33
C TYR A 57 0.01 9.45 -8.07
N GLY A 58 0.17 10.05 -6.89
CA GLY A 58 -0.11 9.42 -5.60
C GLY A 58 1.15 9.14 -4.77
N PRO A 59 1.02 8.47 -3.63
CA PRO A 59 2.12 8.16 -2.72
C PRO A 59 3.21 7.33 -3.39
N VAL A 60 4.48 7.64 -3.12
CA VAL A 60 5.67 6.92 -3.62
C VAL A 60 6.64 6.69 -2.47
N CYS A 61 7.09 5.46 -2.26
CA CYS A 61 8.16 5.15 -1.31
C CYS A 61 9.51 5.23 -2.05
N ARG A 62 10.35 6.19 -1.66
CA ARG A 62 11.65 6.44 -2.33
C ARG A 62 12.59 5.24 -2.23
N GLU A 63 12.65 4.62 -1.07
CA GLU A 63 13.49 3.45 -0.81
C GLU A 63 13.19 2.33 -1.81
N VAL A 64 11.91 1.98 -2.01
CA VAL A 64 11.49 0.99 -3.00
C VAL A 64 11.76 1.45 -4.43
N ARG A 65 11.49 2.73 -4.75
CA ARG A 65 11.68 3.29 -6.09
C ARG A 65 13.13 3.19 -6.57
N GLU A 66 14.09 3.37 -5.66
CA GLU A 66 15.53 3.39 -6.01
C GLU A 66 16.07 2.01 -6.40
N VAL A 67 15.44 0.93 -5.92
CA VAL A 67 15.86 -0.45 -6.17
C VAL A 67 14.84 -1.27 -6.99
N TYR A 68 13.73 -0.68 -7.41
CA TYR A 68 12.74 -1.33 -8.25
C TYR A 68 13.29 -1.63 -9.66
N THR A 69 13.04 -2.83 -10.14
CA THR A 69 13.34 -3.26 -11.51
C THR A 69 12.14 -4.03 -12.09
N ALA A 70 12.16 -4.30 -13.40
CA ALA A 70 11.14 -5.12 -14.04
C ALA A 70 11.09 -6.58 -13.52
N ASP A 71 12.20 -7.05 -12.93
CA ASP A 71 12.36 -8.42 -12.43
C ASP A 71 12.15 -8.53 -10.91
N GLY A 72 11.97 -7.41 -10.19
CA GLY A 72 11.82 -7.40 -8.74
C GLY A 72 12.58 -6.26 -8.04
N ILE A 73 12.84 -6.44 -6.75
CA ILE A 73 13.65 -5.54 -5.94
C ILE A 73 15.12 -5.94 -6.05
N ASN A 74 15.96 -5.05 -6.61
CA ASN A 74 17.41 -5.24 -6.74
C ASN A 74 18.14 -4.85 -5.44
N ASP A 75 17.79 -5.50 -4.34
CA ASP A 75 18.45 -5.38 -3.04
C ASP A 75 18.18 -6.64 -2.20
N THR A 76 18.71 -6.69 -0.99
CA THR A 76 18.49 -7.78 -0.04
C THR A 76 17.05 -7.76 0.46
N THR A 77 16.29 -8.78 0.08
CA THR A 77 14.92 -9.01 0.54
C THR A 77 14.85 -10.29 1.37
N GLY A 78 13.75 -10.47 2.09
CA GLY A 78 13.47 -11.64 2.90
C GLY A 78 11.97 -11.82 3.12
N PRO A 79 11.57 -12.85 3.87
CA PRO A 79 10.17 -13.07 4.19
C PRO A 79 9.59 -11.93 5.04
N ILE A 80 8.26 -11.82 5.02
CA ILE A 80 7.46 -11.03 5.97
C ILE A 80 6.70 -11.99 6.89
N SER A 81 6.18 -11.50 8.01
CA SER A 81 5.34 -12.31 8.91
C SER A 81 4.06 -12.82 8.22
N ASP A 82 3.50 -13.91 8.74
CA ASP A 82 2.27 -14.50 8.21
C ASP A 82 1.07 -13.54 8.30
N GLU A 83 1.00 -12.74 9.38
CA GLU A 83 -0.01 -11.68 9.56
C GLU A 83 0.12 -10.61 8.47
N ALA A 84 1.33 -10.09 8.26
CA ALA A 84 1.60 -9.10 7.21
C ALA A 84 1.27 -9.67 5.82
N ALA A 85 1.70 -10.90 5.54
CA ALA A 85 1.40 -11.59 4.28
C ALA A 85 -0.10 -11.72 4.04
N TYR A 86 -0.86 -12.10 5.07
CA TYR A 86 -2.31 -12.25 5.01
C TYR A 86 -3.02 -10.94 4.64
N ILE A 87 -2.66 -9.84 5.31
CA ILE A 87 -3.24 -8.51 5.07
C ILE A 87 -2.86 -8.01 3.68
N VAL A 88 -1.57 -8.06 3.33
CA VAL A 88 -1.07 -7.62 2.02
C VAL A 88 -1.72 -8.41 0.88
N LYS A 89 -1.96 -9.70 1.07
CA LYS A 89 -2.67 -10.52 0.09
C LYS A 89 -4.12 -10.09 -0.11
N ASN A 90 -4.85 -9.76 0.95
CA ASN A 90 -6.21 -9.21 0.85
C ASN A 90 -6.23 -7.84 0.14
N VAL A 91 -5.21 -7.00 0.36
CA VAL A 91 -5.01 -5.75 -0.38
C VAL A 91 -4.84 -6.05 -1.87
N ILE A 92 -4.04 -7.06 -2.24
CA ILE A 92 -3.83 -7.45 -3.65
C ILE A 92 -5.14 -7.96 -4.27
N PHE A 93 -5.93 -8.78 -3.57
CA PHE A 93 -7.24 -9.20 -4.07
C PHE A 93 -8.20 -8.02 -4.26
N THR A 94 -8.19 -7.06 -3.35
CA THR A 94 -9.10 -5.90 -3.40
C THR A 94 -8.75 -4.91 -4.51
N TYR A 95 -7.46 -4.61 -4.69
CA TYR A 95 -7.01 -3.51 -5.56
C TYR A 95 -6.18 -3.95 -6.76
N GLY A 96 -5.63 -5.17 -6.76
CA GLY A 96 -4.68 -5.64 -7.78
C GLY A 96 -5.25 -5.61 -9.20
N GLU A 97 -6.54 -5.91 -9.35
CA GLU A 97 -7.23 -5.89 -10.65
C GLU A 97 -7.45 -4.47 -11.21
N TYR A 98 -7.36 -3.44 -10.37
CA TYR A 98 -7.57 -2.08 -10.84
C TYR A 98 -6.38 -1.58 -11.66
N ALA A 99 -6.69 -0.85 -12.72
CA ALA A 99 -5.69 -0.12 -13.48
C ALA A 99 -5.00 0.94 -12.60
N SER A 100 -3.72 1.19 -12.84
CA SER A 100 -2.87 2.01 -11.99
C SER A 100 -3.38 3.47 -11.86
N TRP A 101 -4.04 4.02 -12.89
CA TRP A 101 -4.69 5.33 -12.84
C TRP A 101 -5.90 5.37 -11.88
N LYS A 102 -6.64 4.25 -11.75
CA LYS A 102 -7.76 4.13 -10.82
C LYS A 102 -7.24 4.09 -9.38
N LEU A 103 -6.15 3.36 -9.13
CA LEU A 103 -5.46 3.36 -7.84
C LEU A 103 -4.94 4.75 -7.46
N SER A 104 -4.37 5.46 -8.43
CA SER A 104 -3.97 6.87 -8.26
C SER A 104 -5.14 7.74 -7.83
N LYS A 105 -6.28 7.64 -8.52
CA LYS A 105 -7.52 8.37 -8.18
C LYS A 105 -8.00 8.09 -6.75
N ILE A 106 -7.91 6.84 -6.28
CA ILE A 106 -8.25 6.47 -4.89
C ILE A 106 -7.30 7.19 -3.93
N SER A 107 -5.98 7.04 -4.12
CA SER A 107 -4.99 7.67 -3.25
C SER A 107 -5.06 9.20 -3.23
N HIS A 108 -5.58 9.83 -4.29
CA HIS A 108 -5.78 11.29 -4.33
C HIS A 108 -6.95 11.77 -3.47
N GLN A 109 -7.84 10.87 -3.04
CA GLN A 109 -8.91 11.22 -2.10
C GLN A 109 -8.45 11.25 -0.64
N GLU A 110 -7.29 10.69 -0.37
CA GLU A 110 -6.73 10.52 0.98
C GLU A 110 -6.15 11.82 1.53
N ILE A 111 -6.36 12.06 2.82
CA ILE A 111 -5.90 13.29 3.46
C ILE A 111 -4.39 13.33 3.56
N SER A 112 -3.74 12.18 3.77
CA SER A 112 -2.28 12.06 3.79
C SER A 112 -1.66 12.57 2.50
N TRP A 113 -2.18 12.15 1.34
CA TRP A 113 -1.72 12.63 0.05
C TRP A 113 -2.01 14.12 -0.16
N LYS A 114 -3.24 14.57 0.16
CA LYS A 114 -3.64 15.99 0.02
C LYS A 114 -2.76 16.91 0.85
N ASN A 115 -2.50 16.56 2.11
CA ASN A 115 -1.68 17.35 3.04
C ASN A 115 -0.20 17.37 2.63
N ALA A 116 0.31 16.27 2.09
CA ALA A 116 1.66 16.23 1.52
C ALA A 116 1.80 17.13 0.26
N ARG A 117 0.71 17.55 -0.36
CA ARG A 117 0.71 18.37 -1.59
C ARG A 117 0.28 19.82 -1.42
N VAL A 118 0.01 20.26 -0.19
CA VAL A 118 -0.27 21.67 0.10
C VAL A 118 0.88 22.55 -0.43
N GLY A 119 0.54 23.53 -1.27
CA GLY A 119 1.51 24.44 -1.89
C GLY A 119 2.18 23.93 -3.18
N LEU A 120 1.82 22.74 -3.67
CA LEU A 120 2.33 22.20 -4.94
C LEU A 120 1.31 22.36 -6.07
N SER A 121 1.78 22.52 -7.31
CA SER A 121 0.91 22.45 -8.49
C SER A 121 0.52 21.00 -8.82
N ALA A 122 -0.54 20.81 -9.61
CA ALA A 122 -1.03 19.47 -9.97
C ALA A 122 0.05 18.60 -10.63
N GLU A 123 0.89 19.18 -11.50
CA GLU A 123 1.93 18.44 -12.24
C GLU A 123 3.27 18.31 -11.52
N GLN A 124 3.43 18.94 -10.35
CA GLN A 124 4.67 18.93 -9.60
C GLN A 124 4.80 17.65 -8.77
N ASN A 125 5.94 16.97 -8.88
CA ASN A 125 6.32 15.92 -7.95
C ASN A 125 6.60 16.53 -6.57
N GLY A 126 5.95 15.99 -5.53
CA GLY A 126 6.17 16.41 -4.15
C GLY A 126 7.24 15.56 -3.48
N ARG A 127 8.10 16.21 -2.68
CA ARG A 127 9.08 15.55 -1.80
C ARG A 127 8.67 15.59 -0.33
N LYS A 128 7.55 16.26 -0.02
CA LYS A 128 7.02 16.29 1.33
C LYS A 128 6.51 14.89 1.67
N LEU A 129 6.92 14.40 2.83
CA LEU A 129 6.50 13.12 3.34
C LEU A 129 5.02 13.15 3.74
N LEU A 130 4.34 12.03 3.54
CA LEU A 130 3.02 11.78 4.11
C LEU A 130 3.20 11.58 5.63
N ASP A 131 2.40 12.29 6.43
CA ASP A 131 2.37 12.07 7.88
C ASP A 131 1.71 10.72 8.17
N LEU A 132 2.33 9.89 9.00
CA LEU A 132 1.77 8.60 9.39
C LEU A 132 0.42 8.74 10.10
N ASN A 133 0.22 9.81 10.87
CA ASN A 133 -1.06 10.09 11.51
C ASN A 133 -2.14 10.39 10.48
N ASP A 134 -1.82 11.10 9.39
CA ASP A 134 -2.78 11.31 8.31
C ASP A 134 -3.16 9.97 7.63
N ILE A 135 -2.19 9.06 7.45
CA ILE A 135 -2.47 7.71 6.92
C ILE A 135 -3.37 6.93 7.90
N ARG A 136 -3.16 7.09 9.21
CA ARG A 136 -4.01 6.50 10.26
C ARG A 136 -5.44 7.07 10.22
N GLU A 137 -5.62 8.35 9.93
CA GLU A 137 -6.95 8.94 9.70
C GLU A 137 -7.59 8.44 8.41
N ASP A 138 -6.81 8.20 7.36
CA ASP A 138 -7.29 7.58 6.13
C ASP A 138 -7.74 6.12 6.37
N ALA A 139 -7.01 5.39 7.22
CA ALA A 139 -7.33 4.01 7.61
C ALA A 139 -8.71 3.87 8.28
N LYS A 140 -9.15 4.86 9.08
CA LYS A 140 -10.48 4.84 9.74
C LYS A 140 -11.67 4.81 8.79
N LYS A 141 -11.46 5.18 7.52
CA LYS A 141 -12.51 5.20 6.48
C LYS A 141 -12.60 3.88 5.73
N VAL A 142 -11.64 2.99 5.93
CA VAL A 142 -11.57 1.70 5.25
C VAL A 142 -12.35 0.70 6.08
N ARG A 143 -13.16 -0.10 5.39
CA ARG A 143 -13.78 -1.31 5.95
C ARG A 143 -13.12 -2.51 5.26
N PRO A 144 -12.02 -3.06 5.83
CA PRO A 144 -11.28 -4.14 5.17
C PRO A 144 -12.16 -5.37 4.96
N TYR A 145 -11.98 -6.02 3.81
CA TYR A 145 -12.70 -7.23 3.43
C TYR A 145 -11.75 -8.41 3.44
N ASP A 146 -12.19 -9.53 4.01
CA ASP A 146 -11.48 -10.78 4.01
C ASP A 146 -11.96 -11.67 2.85
N HIS A 147 -11.12 -11.81 1.83
CA HIS A 147 -11.42 -12.62 0.64
C HIS A 147 -11.33 -14.13 0.90
N VAL A 148 -10.74 -14.55 2.01
CA VAL A 148 -10.65 -15.98 2.39
C VAL A 148 -11.97 -16.43 3.01
N TRP A 149 -12.55 -15.59 3.87
CA TRP A 149 -13.78 -15.88 4.59
C TRP A 149 -15.04 -15.28 3.96
N ASP A 150 -14.86 -14.47 2.91
CA ASP A 150 -15.94 -13.78 2.19
C ASP A 150 -16.81 -12.90 3.11
N MET A 151 -16.14 -12.16 4.01
CA MET A 151 -16.79 -11.31 5.01
C MET A 151 -15.93 -10.11 5.41
N TYR A 152 -16.53 -9.11 6.06
CA TYR A 152 -15.78 -7.99 6.60
C TYR A 152 -15.17 -8.33 7.95
N TYR A 153 -14.03 -7.71 8.29
CA TYR A 153 -13.34 -8.00 9.55
C TYR A 153 -14.17 -7.65 10.79
N ASP A 154 -15.01 -6.61 10.71
CA ASP A 154 -15.90 -6.20 11.80
C ASP A 154 -17.02 -7.22 12.07
N GLU A 155 -17.41 -8.02 11.07
CA GLU A 155 -18.43 -9.06 11.21
C GLU A 155 -17.97 -10.24 12.09
N PHE A 156 -16.66 -10.45 12.24
CA PHE A 156 -16.13 -11.44 13.21
C PHE A 156 -16.20 -10.97 14.66
N GLU A 157 -16.21 -9.65 14.89
CA GLU A 157 -16.25 -9.09 16.25
C GLU A 157 -17.67 -9.19 16.84
N ASP A 158 -18.69 -9.08 15.98
CA ASP A 158 -20.10 -9.21 16.35
C ASP A 158 -20.52 -10.66 16.67
N GLU A 159 -19.68 -11.65 16.35
CA GLU A 159 -19.93 -13.08 16.64
C GLU A 159 -19.39 -13.56 18.00
N LYS A 160 -18.79 -12.68 18.82
CA LYS A 160 -18.20 -13.03 20.12
C LYS A 160 -19.06 -12.71 21.34
#